data_AF-A0A1Q5TXS7-F1
#
_entry.id   AF-A0A1Q5TXS7-F1
#
_cell.length_a   1.000
_cell.length_b   1.000
_cell.length_c   1.000
_cell.angle_alpha   90.00
_cell.angle_beta   90.00
_cell.angle_gamma   90.00
#
_symmetry.space_group_name_H-M   'P 1'
#
loop_
_entity.id
_entity.type
_entity.pdbx_description
1 polymer ?
#
loop_
_entity_poly.entity_id
_entity_poly.type
_entity_poly.pdbx_seq_one_letter_code
_entity_poly.pdbx_strand_id
1 'polypeptide(L)'
;MVSHLAKSAVGGQTLAGVKPKAGASPKALIALEKRTGSKIVMVTNLEIFVIIPSLLVEELQKKCASSTSVTQAAGAPKGAMEVLVQEDQRKVIDAALASRGLKSQWAEVVHRTMTKKKKKKKKKKS
;
A
#
# COMPACT_ATOMS: atom_id res chain seq x y z
N MET A 1 43.72 26.57 37.83
CA MET A 1 43.39 25.14 37.94
C MET A 1 41.89 25.02 37.83
N VAL A 2 41.37 24.49 36.72
CA VAL A 2 39.95 24.11 36.64
C VAL A 2 39.86 22.66 36.20
N SER A 3 39.30 21.88 37.11
CA SER A 3 39.05 20.45 37.04
C SER A 3 38.16 20.11 35.86
N HIS A 4 38.55 19.10 35.09
CA HIS A 4 37.67 18.40 34.16
C HIS A 4 37.07 17.17 34.84
N LEU A 5 35.77 17.22 35.11
CA LEU A 5 34.93 16.02 35.13
C LEU A 5 33.47 16.43 34.89
N ALA A 6 32.90 16.00 33.76
CA ALA A 6 31.70 15.16 33.75
C ALA A 6 31.13 14.95 32.33
N LYS A 7 30.89 13.66 32.07
CA LYS A 7 30.09 12.99 31.05
C LYS A 7 28.91 13.81 30.47
N SER A 8 28.66 13.69 29.17
CA SER A 8 27.32 13.83 28.57
C SER A 8 27.21 12.83 27.41
N ALA A 9 26.50 11.72 27.59
CA ALA A 9 25.04 11.55 27.56
C ALA A 9 24.54 11.35 26.12
N VAL A 10 24.10 10.10 25.88
CA VAL A 10 23.44 9.59 24.68
C VAL A 10 22.28 10.51 24.28
N GLY A 11 22.37 11.10 23.09
CA GLY A 11 21.39 12.04 22.57
C GLY A 11 20.12 11.34 22.07
N GLY A 12 19.02 11.54 22.81
CA GLY A 12 17.67 11.27 22.34
C GLY A 12 17.30 12.21 21.18
N GLN A 13 16.82 11.63 20.08
CA GLN A 13 16.29 12.40 18.95
C GLN A 13 14.87 12.86 19.28
N THR A 14 14.70 14.17 19.45
CA THR A 14 13.41 14.84 19.64
C THR A 14 12.72 15.06 18.30
N LEU A 15 11.41 14.81 18.23
CA LEU A 15 10.52 14.91 17.05
C LEU A 15 10.37 16.33 16.44
N ALA A 16 11.24 17.28 16.77
CA ALA A 16 11.07 18.70 16.44
C ALA A 16 11.51 19.09 15.01
N GLY A 17 12.09 18.16 14.22
CA GLY A 17 12.66 18.48 12.90
C GLY A 17 11.96 17.83 11.69
N VAL A 18 11.02 16.92 11.90
CA VAL A 18 10.30 16.28 10.79
C VAL A 18 9.08 17.12 10.43
N LYS A 19 9.22 18.04 9.47
CA LYS A 19 8.06 18.75 8.90
C LYS A 19 7.16 17.68 8.25
N PRO A 20 6.02 17.29 8.85
CA PRO A 20 5.19 16.25 8.28
C PRO A 20 4.73 16.77 6.93
N LYS A 21 4.89 15.97 5.88
CA LYS A 21 4.36 16.32 4.56
C LYS A 21 2.85 16.53 4.75
N ALA A 22 2.38 17.77 4.72
CA ALA A 22 0.96 18.08 4.77
C ALA A 22 0.30 17.36 3.58
N GLY A 23 -0.54 16.37 3.89
CA GLY A 23 -1.13 15.47 2.92
C GLY A 23 -2.18 14.59 3.58
N ALA A 24 -3.13 14.11 2.77
CA ALA A 24 -4.08 13.11 3.23
C ALA A 24 -3.33 11.89 3.78
N SER A 25 -3.86 11.28 4.84
CA SER A 25 -3.30 10.05 5.39
C SER A 25 -3.09 9.03 4.27
N PRO A 26 -1.93 8.35 4.21
CA PRO A 26 -1.66 7.37 3.18
C PRO A 26 -2.73 6.27 3.24
N LYS A 27 -3.18 5.83 2.07
CA LYS A 27 -4.18 4.76 1.95
C LYS A 27 -3.71 3.66 1.02
N ALA A 28 -3.91 2.42 1.45
CA ALA A 28 -3.87 1.26 0.57
C ALA A 28 -5.14 1.24 -0.27
N LEU A 29 -5.00 1.03 -1.58
CA LEU A 29 -6.15 0.97 -2.47
C LEU A 29 -6.53 -0.49 -2.69
N ILE A 30 -7.77 -0.84 -2.38
CA ILE A 30 -8.36 -2.15 -2.65
C ILE A 30 -9.37 -1.97 -3.78
N ALA A 31 -8.96 -2.28 -5.01
CA ALA A 31 -9.80 -2.14 -6.19
C ALA A 31 -10.49 -3.46 -6.56
N LEU A 32 -11.80 -3.43 -6.78
CA LEU A 32 -12.57 -4.56 -7.29
C LEU A 32 -12.87 -4.34 -8.77
N GLU A 33 -12.40 -5.26 -9.61
CA GLU A 33 -12.62 -5.24 -11.05
C GLU A 33 -13.36 -6.51 -11.48
N LYS A 34 -14.25 -6.39 -12.46
CA LYS A 34 -14.82 -7.57 -13.15
C LYS A 34 -14.03 -7.82 -14.43
N ARG A 35 -13.36 -8.97 -14.54
CA ARG A 35 -12.72 -9.45 -15.77
C ARG A 35 -13.42 -10.72 -16.25
N THR A 36 -13.98 -10.68 -17.45
CA THR A 36 -14.49 -11.85 -18.19
C THR A 36 -15.24 -12.86 -17.31
N GLY A 37 -16.31 -12.42 -16.65
CA GLY A 37 -17.16 -13.27 -15.80
C GLY A 37 -16.70 -13.43 -14.35
N SER A 38 -15.40 -13.26 -14.06
CA SER A 38 -14.85 -13.35 -12.70
C SER A 38 -14.57 -11.98 -12.09
N LYS A 39 -14.68 -11.88 -10.76
CA LYS A 39 -14.23 -10.71 -10.00
C LYS A 39 -12.75 -10.88 -9.68
N ILE A 40 -12.01 -9.78 -9.67
CA ILE A 40 -10.61 -9.73 -9.27
C ILE A 40 -10.46 -8.59 -8.26
N VAL A 41 -9.74 -8.86 -7.18
CA VAL A 41 -9.35 -7.85 -6.20
C VAL A 41 -7.89 -7.47 -6.44
N MET A 42 -7.61 -6.18 -6.50
CA MET A 42 -6.26 -5.63 -6.66
C MET A 42 -5.91 -4.77 -5.45
N VAL A 43 -4.76 -5.02 -4.83
CA VAL A 43 -4.30 -4.25 -3.67
C VAL A 43 -3.02 -3.51 -4.02
N THR A 44 -3.03 -2.18 -3.89
CA THR A 44 -1.89 -1.30 -4.23
C THR A 44 -1.50 -0.38 -3.07
N ASN A 45 -0.36 0.30 -3.20
CA ASN A 45 0.28 1.14 -2.17
C ASN A 45 0.65 0.36 -0.89
N LEU A 46 1.00 -0.92 -1.05
CA LEU A 46 1.38 -1.81 0.05
C LEU A 46 2.71 -1.38 0.70
N GLU A 47 3.60 -0.82 -0.10
CA GLU A 47 4.95 -0.44 0.29
C GLU A 47 4.96 0.65 1.36
N ILE A 48 3.95 1.54 1.36
CA ILE A 48 3.80 2.61 2.35
C ILE A 48 3.56 2.03 3.76
N PHE A 49 2.97 0.84 3.81
CA PHE A 49 2.67 0.12 5.05
C PHE A 49 3.72 -0.96 5.36
N VAL A 50 4.86 -0.96 4.64
CA VAL A 50 5.93 -1.96 4.77
C VAL A 50 5.41 -3.39 4.52
N ILE A 51 4.33 -3.51 3.72
CA ILE A 51 3.79 -4.80 3.31
C ILE A 51 4.51 -5.21 2.03
N ILE A 52 5.28 -6.30 2.11
CA ILE A 52 6.01 -6.85 0.98
C ILE A 52 5.02 -7.63 0.08
N PRO A 53 4.82 -7.23 -1.19
CA PRO A 53 3.82 -7.84 -2.07
C PRO A 53 4.02 -9.34 -2.28
N SER A 54 5.26 -9.81 -2.45
CA SER A 54 5.56 -11.24 -2.65
C SER A 54 5.14 -12.11 -1.45
N LEU A 55 5.45 -11.67 -0.23
CA LEU A 55 5.04 -12.37 0.98
C LEU A 55 3.53 -12.35 1.19
N LEU A 56 2.85 -11.27 0.77
CA LEU A 56 1.40 -11.22 0.81
C LEU A 56 0.78 -12.22 -0.18
N VAL A 57 1.36 -12.37 -1.38
CA VAL A 57 0.90 -13.36 -2.36
C VAL A 57 1.03 -14.79 -1.83
N GLU A 58 2.18 -15.16 -1.26
CA GLU A 58 2.38 -16.52 -0.73
C GLU A 58 1.36 -16.87 0.36
N GLU A 59 1.01 -15.91 1.21
CA GLU A 59 -0.03 -16.09 2.23
C GLU A 59 -1.42 -16.23 1.61
N LEU A 60 -1.76 -15.36 0.65
CA LEU A 60 -3.07 -15.37 0.00
C LEU A 60 -3.28 -16.60 -0.89
N GLN A 61 -2.25 -17.09 -1.58
CA GLN A 61 -2.34 -18.34 -2.35
C GLN A 61 -2.73 -19.53 -1.46
N LYS A 62 -2.16 -19.60 -0.24
CA LYS A 62 -2.47 -20.66 0.72
C LYS A 62 -3.88 -20.53 1.29
N LYS A 63 -4.36 -19.31 1.52
CA LYS A 63 -5.66 -19.07 2.17
C LYS A 63 -6.85 -19.04 1.20
N CYS A 64 -6.67 -18.47 0.01
CA CYS A 64 -7.76 -18.24 -0.94
C CYS A 64 -8.02 -19.45 -1.85
N ALA A 65 -7.11 -20.43 -1.91
CA ALA A 65 -7.12 -21.52 -2.89
C ALA A 65 -7.36 -21.03 -4.34
N SER A 66 -7.02 -19.77 -4.62
CA SER A 66 -7.24 -19.08 -5.89
C SER A 66 -5.93 -18.52 -6.41
N SER A 67 -5.87 -18.27 -7.72
CA SER A 67 -4.66 -17.70 -8.30
C SER A 67 -4.44 -16.29 -7.78
N THR A 68 -3.25 -16.07 -7.27
CA THR A 68 -2.81 -14.76 -6.78
C THR A 68 -1.46 -14.45 -7.40
N SER A 69 -1.25 -13.22 -7.87
CA SER A 69 -0.01 -12.79 -8.52
C SER A 69 0.40 -11.38 -8.12
N VAL A 70 1.69 -11.06 -8.28
CA VAL A 70 2.21 -9.70 -8.18
C VAL A 70 2.40 -9.15 -9.59
N THR A 71 1.90 -7.95 -9.86
CA THR A 71 2.23 -7.22 -11.10
C THR A 71 2.54 -5.76 -10.82
N GLN A 72 3.05 -5.07 -11.82
CA GLN A 72 3.19 -3.62 -11.78
C GLN A 72 1.83 -2.95 -11.63
N ALA A 73 1.68 -2.05 -10.65
CA ALA A 73 0.44 -1.33 -10.39
C ALA A 73 0.02 -0.44 -11.57
N ALA A 74 -1.22 -0.61 -12.04
CA ALA A 74 -1.72 0.06 -13.23
C ALA A 74 -1.80 1.59 -13.05
N GLY A 75 -1.00 2.33 -13.83
CA GLY A 75 -0.95 3.80 -13.77
C GLY A 75 -0.02 4.36 -12.68
N ALA A 76 0.68 3.49 -11.95
CA ALA A 76 1.70 3.87 -10.97
C ALA A 76 3.11 3.92 -11.60
N PRO A 77 4.08 4.61 -10.97
CA PRO A 77 5.48 4.60 -11.40
C PRO A 77 6.07 3.20 -11.44
N LYS A 78 7.01 2.94 -12.36
CA LYS A 78 7.70 1.64 -12.50
C LYS A 78 8.30 1.22 -11.14
N GLY A 79 8.03 -0.02 -10.74
CA GLY A 79 8.46 -0.59 -9.46
C GLY A 79 7.42 -0.56 -8.36
N ALA A 80 6.33 0.22 -8.51
CA ALA A 80 5.17 0.10 -7.63
C ALA A 80 4.39 -1.16 -7.98
N MET A 81 4.23 -2.06 -7.02
CA MET A 81 3.63 -3.37 -7.25
C MET A 81 2.21 -3.44 -6.70
N GLU A 82 1.40 -4.29 -7.32
CA GLU A 82 0.06 -4.64 -6.86
C GLU A 82 -0.10 -6.15 -6.76
N VAL A 83 -0.90 -6.56 -5.79
CA VAL A 83 -1.30 -7.96 -5.63
C VAL A 83 -2.68 -8.15 -6.26
N LEU A 84 -2.79 -9.09 -7.19
CA LEU A 84 -4.05 -9.49 -7.80
C LEU A 84 -4.48 -10.82 -7.21
N VAL A 85 -5.72 -10.88 -6.75
CA VAL A 85 -6.36 -12.11 -6.28
C VAL A 85 -7.54 -12.40 -7.20
N GLN A 86 -7.55 -13.57 -7.83
CA GLN A 86 -8.72 -14.08 -8.53
C GLN A 86 -9.83 -14.37 -7.52
N GLU A 87 -11.07 -14.03 -7.87
CA GLU A 87 -12.28 -14.11 -7.05
C GLU A 87 -12.45 -13.01 -5.99
N ASP A 88 -13.65 -12.95 -5.41
CA ASP A 88 -14.07 -11.97 -4.40
C ASP A 88 -13.68 -12.41 -2.98
N GLN A 89 -12.38 -12.50 -2.71
CA GLN A 89 -11.83 -12.98 -1.43
C GLN A 89 -11.61 -11.87 -0.38
N ARG A 90 -12.45 -10.83 -0.38
CA ARG A 90 -12.26 -9.62 0.45
C ARG A 90 -12.03 -9.92 1.93
N LYS A 91 -12.77 -10.86 2.52
CA LYS A 91 -12.61 -11.22 3.94
C LYS A 91 -11.22 -11.74 4.26
N VAL A 92 -10.66 -12.58 3.38
CA VAL A 92 -9.33 -13.16 3.55
C VAL A 92 -8.26 -12.09 3.37
N ILE A 93 -8.45 -11.21 2.37
CA ILE A 93 -7.56 -10.08 2.09
C ILE A 93 -7.55 -9.10 3.27
N ASP A 94 -8.72 -8.71 3.77
CA ASP A 94 -8.85 -7.80 4.92
C ASP A 94 -8.16 -8.38 6.16
N ALA A 95 -8.33 -9.69 6.41
CA ALA A 95 -7.65 -10.36 7.53
C ALA A 95 -6.12 -10.39 7.36
N ALA A 96 -5.62 -10.65 6.14
CA ALA A 96 -4.19 -10.66 5.84
C ALA A 96 -3.56 -9.25 5.88
N LEU A 97 -4.32 -8.22 5.54
CA LEU A 97 -3.86 -6.83 5.64
C LEU A 97 -3.90 -6.34 7.10
N ALA A 98 -4.96 -6.68 7.85
CA ALA A 98 -5.09 -6.34 9.26
C ALA A 98 -4.01 -7.00 10.12
N SER A 99 -3.64 -8.26 9.84
CA SER A 99 -2.53 -8.94 10.53
C SER A 99 -1.18 -8.25 10.33
N ARG A 100 -1.07 -7.42 9.29
CA ARG A 100 0.12 -6.61 8.94
C ARG A 100 0.00 -5.16 9.42
N GLY A 101 -1.00 -4.84 10.23
CA GLY A 101 -1.19 -3.51 10.81
C GLY A 101 -1.98 -2.53 9.92
N LEU A 102 -2.49 -2.97 8.78
CA LEU A 102 -3.33 -2.14 7.92
C LEU A 102 -4.75 -2.08 8.48
N LYS A 103 -5.10 -0.95 9.09
CA LYS A 103 -6.46 -0.70 9.60
C LYS A 103 -7.40 -0.30 8.48
N SER A 104 -8.68 -0.62 8.61
CA SER A 104 -9.74 -0.27 7.64
C SER A 104 -9.81 1.22 7.32
N GLN A 105 -9.53 2.09 8.28
CA GLN A 105 -9.46 3.55 8.09
C GLN A 105 -8.37 4.01 7.11
N TRP A 106 -7.35 3.17 6.86
CA TRP A 106 -6.27 3.41 5.90
C TRP A 106 -6.45 2.56 4.63
N ALA A 107 -7.56 1.84 4.49
CA ALA A 107 -7.93 1.16 3.26
C ALA A 107 -8.95 2.01 2.50
N GLU A 108 -8.73 2.19 1.22
CA GLU A 108 -9.69 2.79 0.30
C GLU A 108 -10.21 1.71 -0.64
N VAL A 109 -11.48 1.33 -0.49
CA VAL A 109 -12.12 0.32 -1.33
C VAL A 109 -12.80 1.00 -2.51
N VAL A 110 -12.41 0.65 -3.74
CA VAL A 110 -12.97 1.24 -4.97
C VAL A 110 -13.48 0.16 -5.89
N HIS A 111 -14.68 0.33 -6.43
CA HIS A 111 -15.20 -0.56 -7.47
C HIS A 111 -14.86 0.00 -8.86
N ARG A 112 -13.96 -0.68 -9.57
CA ARG A 112 -13.60 -0.36 -10.95
C ARG A 112 -14.61 -0.99 -11.91
N THR A 113 -15.55 -0.18 -12.37
CA THR A 113 -16.29 -0.49 -13.60
C THR A 113 -15.41 -0.10 -14.79
N MET A 114 -15.21 -1.00 -15.75
CA MET A 114 -14.48 -0.72 -16.99
C MET A 114 -15.21 0.34 -17.83
N THR A 115 -15.02 1.61 -17.52
CA THR A 115 -15.40 2.73 -18.40
C THR A 115 -14.13 3.25 -19.07
N LYS A 116 -14.12 3.17 -20.40
CA LYS A 116 -13.00 3.49 -21.29
C LYS A 116 -12.61 4.99 -21.19
N LYS A 117 -11.30 5.27 -20.97
CA LYS A 117 -10.53 6.54 -21.14
C LYS A 117 -10.85 7.69 -20.14
N LYS A 118 -9.87 8.50 -19.68
CA LYS A 118 -8.93 9.31 -20.49
C LYS A 118 -7.64 9.70 -19.71
N LYS A 119 -6.49 9.63 -20.40
CA LYS A 119 -5.23 10.32 -20.07
C LYS A 119 -5.50 11.77 -19.62
N LYS A 120 -4.88 12.23 -18.53
CA LYS A 120 -4.59 13.65 -18.31
C LYS A 120 -3.09 13.88 -18.14
N LYS A 121 -2.43 13.99 -19.29
CA LYS A 121 -1.18 14.72 -19.47
C LYS A 121 -1.50 16.20 -19.19
N LYS A 122 -1.08 16.75 -18.05
CA LYS A 122 -1.09 18.20 -17.77
C LYS A 122 0.38 18.62 -17.66
N LYS A 123 1.07 18.80 -18.80
CA LYS A 123 1.33 20.12 -19.41
C LYS A 123 1.76 21.13 -18.34
N LYS A 124 3.06 21.09 -18.02
CA LYS A 124 3.79 22.17 -17.34
C LYS A 124 3.65 23.41 -18.22
N LYS A 125 2.97 24.43 -17.70
CA LYS A 125 2.80 25.75 -18.32
C LYS A 125 3.15 26.75 -17.23
N SER A 126 4.38 27.23 -17.26
CA SER A 126 4.77 28.62 -16.99
C SER A 126 6.25 28.76 -17.29
#